data_AF-A0A932K1Z3-F1
#
_entry.id   AF-A0A932K1Z3-F1
#
_cell.length_a   1.000
_cell.length_b   1.000
_cell.length_c   1.000
_cell.angle_alpha   90.00
_cell.angle_beta   90.00
_cell.angle_gamma   90.00
#
_symmetry.space_group_name_H-M   'P 1'
#
loop_
_entity.id
_entity.type
_entity.pdbx_description
1 polymer ?
#
loop_
_entity_poly.entity_id
_entity_poly.type
_entity_poly.pdbx_seq_one_letter_code
_entity_poly.pdbx_strand_id
1 'polypeptide(L)'
;MSRTVDAGALYRSASYVLGLIGGLLATLAPAWQVEGATRGPITIGLIAPLSGGLDASGEAIQRGMLLALDELNRDGGVLGRPLALLARDVPNDPQAGVVALRELLEQHAIVAVFGGIFSPVMLAPQLRLRK
;
A
#
# COMPACT_ATOMS: atom_id res chain seq x y z
N MET A 1 -25.15 57.54 43.75
CA MET A 1 -23.90 57.70 42.96
C MET A 1 -23.44 56.32 42.49
N SER A 2 -23.24 56.22 41.18
CA SER A 2 -23.13 55.02 40.35
C SER A 2 -21.92 54.15 40.67
N ARG A 3 -22.12 52.85 40.93
CA ARG A 3 -21.07 51.82 40.86
C ARG A 3 -21.01 51.36 39.41
N THR A 4 -20.08 51.91 38.65
CA THR A 4 -19.79 51.48 37.28
C THR A 4 -19.24 50.06 37.31
N VAL A 5 -20.02 49.10 36.83
CA VAL A 5 -19.56 47.73 36.59
C VAL A 5 -18.59 47.78 35.41
N ASP A 6 -17.33 47.40 35.63
CA ASP A 6 -16.28 47.41 34.63
C ASP A 6 -16.62 46.47 33.45
N ALA A 7 -16.98 47.07 32.31
CA ALA A 7 -17.33 46.36 31.07
C ALA A 7 -16.17 45.49 30.52
N GLY A 8 -14.93 45.77 30.92
CA GLY A 8 -13.73 45.02 30.51
C GLY A 8 -13.60 43.63 31.13
N ALA A 9 -14.21 43.38 32.30
CA ALA A 9 -14.20 42.06 32.94
C ALA A 9 -15.17 41.08 32.28
N LEU A 10 -16.30 41.59 31.77
CA LEU A 10 -17.32 40.82 31.05
C LEU A 10 -16.85 40.31 29.67
N TYR A 11 -16.00 41.08 28.98
CA TYR A 11 -15.51 40.70 27.65
C TYR A 11 -14.40 39.62 27.69
N ARG A 12 -13.66 39.56 28.80
CA ARG A 12 -12.61 38.56 29.02
C ARG A 12 -13.16 37.18 29.41
N SER A 13 -14.29 37.10 30.11
CA SER A 13 -14.92 35.81 30.44
C SER A 13 -15.68 35.21 29.25
N ALA A 14 -16.22 36.04 28.35
CA ALA A 14 -16.90 35.60 27.13
C ALA A 14 -15.97 34.87 26.13
N SER A 15 -14.69 35.26 26.08
CA SER A 15 -13.69 34.66 25.18
C SER A 15 -13.18 33.29 25.66
N TYR A 16 -13.20 33.01 26.96
CA TYR A 16 -12.87 31.67 27.49
C TYR A 16 -14.00 30.64 27.26
N VAL A 17 -15.26 31.06 27.30
CA VAL A 17 -16.40 30.17 27.06
C VAL A 17 -16.48 29.75 25.58
N LEU A 18 -16.07 30.63 24.66
CA LEU A 18 -16.00 30.31 23.22
C LEU A 18 -14.83 29.36 22.88
N GLY A 19 -13.70 29.47 23.60
CA GLY A 19 -12.56 28.56 23.46
C GLY A 19 -12.85 27.12 23.95
N LEU A 20 -13.71 26.97 24.97
CA LEU A 20 -14.07 25.65 25.52
C LEU A 20 -15.04 24.86 24.63
N ILE A 21 -15.87 25.54 23.82
CA ILE A 21 -16.78 24.88 22.87
C ILE A 21 -16.01 24.40 21.63
N GLY A 22 -14.99 25.15 21.19
CA GLY A 22 -14.10 24.74 20.09
C GLY A 22 -13.21 23.53 20.43
N GLY A 23 -12.82 23.37 21.70
CA GLY A 23 -12.04 22.22 22.17
C GLY A 23 -12.84 20.93 22.34
N LEU A 24 -14.15 21.02 22.57
CA LEU A 24 -15.00 19.85 22.86
C LEU A 24 -15.55 19.16 21.59
N LEU A 25 -15.52 19.83 20.44
CA LEU A 25 -15.90 19.23 19.15
C LEU A 25 -14.76 18.46 18.46
N ALA A 26 -13.52 18.59 18.93
CA ALA A 26 -12.36 17.88 18.38
C ALA A 26 -12.20 16.43 18.90
N THR A 27 -13.01 16.00 19.87
CA THR A 27 -12.87 14.69 20.54
C THR A 27 -13.81 13.60 19.98
N LEU A 28 -14.60 13.91 18.95
CA LEU A 28 -15.49 12.95 18.28
C LEU A 28 -15.04 12.60 16.85
N ALA A 29 -13.79 12.89 16.48
CA ALA A 29 -13.21 12.25 15.31
C ALA A 29 -13.02 10.76 15.65
N PRO A 30 -13.68 9.83 14.95
CA PRO A 30 -13.45 8.43 15.22
C PRO A 30 -11.98 8.14 14.87
N ALA A 31 -11.23 7.75 15.89
CA ALA A 31 -9.85 7.29 15.78
C ALA A 31 -9.81 5.93 15.08
N TRP A 32 -10.19 5.90 13.80
CA TRP A 32 -9.67 4.90 12.87
C TRP A 32 -8.24 5.33 12.56
N GLN A 33 -7.36 5.23 13.55
CA GLN A 33 -5.93 5.29 13.29
C GLN A 33 -5.63 4.09 12.41
N VAL A 34 -5.49 4.35 11.13
CA VAL A 34 -5.03 3.37 10.15
C VAL A 34 -3.59 3.01 10.54
N GLU A 35 -3.46 1.96 11.35
CA GLU A 35 -2.21 1.45 11.90
C GLU A 35 -1.26 0.89 10.81
N GLY A 36 -1.70 0.97 9.54
CA GLY A 36 -0.94 0.58 8.36
C GLY A 36 0.19 1.51 7.96
N ALA A 37 0.12 2.82 8.27
CA ALA A 37 1.09 3.79 7.75
C ALA A 37 2.53 3.63 8.29
N THR A 38 2.73 2.87 9.38
CA THR A 38 4.06 2.60 9.96
C THR A 38 4.75 1.36 9.37
N ARG A 39 4.04 0.51 8.62
CA ARG A 39 4.65 -0.60 7.87
C ARG A 39 4.85 -0.17 6.43
N GLY A 40 6.06 -0.31 5.91
CA GLY A 40 6.41 -0.02 4.51
C GLY A 40 5.51 -0.73 3.48
N PRO A 41 5.71 -0.47 2.19
CA PRO A 41 4.82 -0.95 1.13
C PRO A 41 4.65 -2.48 1.15
N ILE A 42 3.48 -2.94 0.71
CA ILE A 42 3.21 -4.36 0.46
C ILE A 42 3.74 -4.69 -0.93
N THR A 43 4.83 -5.46 -0.98
CA THR A 43 5.47 -5.80 -2.25
C THR A 43 4.85 -7.06 -2.86
N ILE A 44 4.45 -6.95 -4.13
CA ILE A 44 3.93 -8.04 -4.96
C ILE A 44 4.95 -8.35 -6.05
N GLY A 45 5.29 -9.63 -6.22
CA GLY A 45 6.17 -10.11 -7.28
C GLY A 45 5.40 -10.41 -8.58
N LEU A 46 6.04 -10.17 -9.72
CA LEU A 46 5.61 -10.65 -11.04
C LEU A 46 6.78 -11.36 -11.70
N ILE A 47 6.57 -12.58 -12.17
CA ILE A 47 7.53 -13.30 -13.01
C ILE A 47 6.88 -13.53 -14.37
N ALA A 48 7.34 -12.81 -15.38
CA ALA A 48 6.77 -12.81 -16.72
C ALA A 48 7.87 -12.63 -17.78
N PRO A 49 7.66 -13.05 -19.04
CA PRO A 49 8.57 -12.71 -20.12
C PRO A 49 8.39 -11.24 -20.48
N LEU A 50 9.33 -10.39 -20.09
CA LEU A 50 9.34 -8.95 -20.41
C LEU A 50 10.31 -8.64 -21.56
N SER A 51 11.06 -9.64 -22.02
CA SER A 51 11.88 -9.57 -23.22
C SER A 51 11.70 -10.83 -24.09
N GLY A 52 12.19 -10.76 -25.32
CA GLY A 52 12.12 -11.86 -26.29
C GLY A 52 10.76 -11.95 -26.99
N GLY A 53 10.48 -13.07 -27.68
CA GLY A 53 9.35 -13.17 -28.62
C GLY A 53 7.94 -13.18 -28.00
N LEU A 54 7.80 -13.09 -26.68
CA LEU A 54 6.50 -13.03 -25.97
C LEU A 54 6.43 -11.87 -24.97
N ASP A 55 7.32 -10.88 -25.14
CA ASP A 55 7.37 -9.63 -24.38
C ASP A 55 6.03 -8.88 -24.39
N ALA A 56 5.39 -8.72 -25.55
CA ALA A 56 4.13 -7.97 -25.68
C ALA A 56 3.03 -8.47 -24.72
N SER A 57 2.97 -9.79 -24.52
CA SER A 57 2.01 -10.42 -23.61
C SER A 57 2.42 -10.24 -22.15
N GLY A 58 3.71 -10.34 -21.81
CA GLY A 58 4.20 -10.09 -20.45
C GLY A 58 4.06 -8.62 -20.04
N GLU A 59 4.33 -7.70 -20.95
CA GLU A 59 4.09 -6.27 -20.75
C GLU A 59 2.60 -5.96 -20.57
N ALA A 60 1.71 -6.62 -21.33
CA ALA A 60 0.28 -6.43 -21.17
C ALA A 60 -0.18 -6.83 -19.75
N ILE A 61 0.35 -7.94 -19.23
CA ILE A 61 0.11 -8.39 -17.85
C ILE A 61 0.67 -7.37 -16.85
N GLN A 62 1.92 -6.92 -17.04
CA GLN A 62 2.54 -5.94 -16.15
C GLN A 62 1.75 -4.63 -16.12
N ARG A 63 1.31 -4.12 -17.28
CA ARG A 63 0.47 -2.91 -17.36
C ARG A 63 -0.86 -3.08 -16.64
N GLY A 64 -1.52 -4.23 -16.81
CA GLY A 64 -2.76 -4.54 -16.09
C GLY A 64 -2.58 -4.58 -14.58
N MET A 65 -1.48 -5.17 -14.10
CA MET A 65 -1.15 -5.17 -12.68
C MET A 65 -0.86 -3.76 -12.16
N LEU A 66 -0.07 -2.97 -12.88
CA LEU A 66 0.23 -1.59 -12.49
C LEU A 66 -1.03 -0.73 -12.41
N LEU A 67 -1.97 -0.88 -13.35
CA LEU A 67 -3.26 -0.19 -13.32
C LEU A 67 -4.06 -0.57 -12.07
N ALA A 68 -4.22 -1.86 -11.79
CA ALA A 68 -4.95 -2.33 -10.61
C ALA A 68 -4.30 -1.86 -9.29
N LEU A 69 -2.97 -1.83 -9.23
CA LEU A 69 -2.22 -1.33 -8.08
C LEU A 69 -2.40 0.18 -7.90
N ASP A 70 -2.40 0.95 -8.99
CA ASP A 70 -2.65 2.40 -8.94
C ASP A 70 -4.06 2.69 -8.40
N GLU A 71 -5.08 1.99 -8.92
CA GLU A 71 -6.46 2.10 -8.44
C GLU A 71 -6.57 1.80 -6.94
N LEU A 72 -5.98 0.68 -6.49
CA LEU A 72 -5.99 0.31 -5.07
C LEU A 72 -5.22 1.31 -4.20
N ASN A 73 -4.08 1.81 -4.66
CA ASN A 73 -3.28 2.77 -3.91
C ASN A 73 -3.97 4.13 -3.79
N ARG A 74 -4.72 4.55 -4.82
CA ARG A 74 -5.56 5.75 -4.78
C ARG A 74 -6.69 5.63 -3.76
N ASP A 75 -7.22 4.43 -3.55
CA ASP A 75 -8.26 4.13 -2.55
C ASP A 75 -7.70 3.93 -1.12
N GLY A 76 -6.43 4.26 -0.89
CA GLY A 76 -5.78 4.17 0.43
C GLY A 76 -4.96 2.90 0.64
N GLY A 77 -4.79 2.08 -0.40
CA GLY A 77 -4.01 0.85 -0.37
C GLY A 77 -4.69 -0.27 0.42
N VAL A 78 -3.92 -1.31 0.73
CA VAL A 78 -4.43 -2.48 1.46
C VAL A 78 -4.05 -2.35 2.93
N LEU A 79 -5.05 -2.35 3.81
CA LEU A 79 -4.87 -2.12 5.25
C LEU A 79 -4.11 -0.81 5.54
N GLY A 80 -4.30 0.22 4.69
CA GLY A 80 -3.61 1.50 4.80
C GLY A 80 -2.16 1.51 4.33
N ARG A 81 -1.71 0.46 3.63
CA ARG A 81 -0.34 0.34 3.12
C ARG A 81 -0.37 0.40 1.59
N PRO A 82 0.51 1.20 0.96
CA PRO A 82 0.62 1.19 -0.49
C PRO A 82 1.19 -0.14 -0.96
N LEU A 83 0.72 -0.60 -2.12
CA LEU A 83 1.23 -1.76 -2.81
C LEU A 83 2.32 -1.36 -3.81
N ALA A 84 3.34 -2.20 -3.96
CA ALA A 84 4.41 -2.02 -4.94
C ALA A 84 4.59 -3.29 -5.79
N LEU A 85 4.92 -3.12 -7.06
CA LEU A 85 5.21 -4.23 -7.98
C LEU A 85 6.71 -4.40 -8.17
N LEU A 86 7.20 -5.63 -8.00
CA LEU A 86 8.53 -6.03 -8.42
C LEU A 86 8.43 -7.08 -9.51
N ALA A 87 8.83 -6.71 -10.73
CA ALA A 87 8.83 -7.61 -11.86
C ALA A 87 10.22 -8.25 -12.08
N ARG A 88 10.22 -9.51 -12.52
CA ARG A 88 11.40 -10.26 -12.96
C ARG A 88 11.12 -10.85 -14.33
N ASP A 89 12.03 -10.56 -15.25
CA ASP A 89 11.98 -11.07 -16.61
C ASP A 89 12.48 -12.52 -16.65
N VAL A 90 11.61 -13.44 -17.04
CA VAL A 90 11.93 -14.86 -17.19
C VAL A 90 11.34 -15.38 -18.51
N PRO A 91 12.17 -15.47 -19.57
CA PRO A 91 11.74 -16.03 -20.85
C PRO A 91 11.72 -17.56 -20.80
N ASN A 92 10.53 -18.14 -20.63
CA ASN A 92 10.23 -19.58 -20.81
C ASN A 92 11.24 -20.59 -20.21
N ASP A 93 11.86 -20.29 -19.08
CA ASP A 93 12.79 -21.18 -18.39
C ASP A 93 12.29 -21.47 -16.96
N PRO A 94 11.82 -22.70 -16.68
CA PRO A 94 11.37 -23.07 -15.35
C PRO A 94 12.44 -23.00 -14.26
N GLN A 95 13.72 -23.25 -14.56
CA GLN A 95 14.79 -23.14 -13.57
C GLN A 95 15.06 -21.68 -13.21
N ALA A 96 15.10 -20.80 -14.22
CA ALA A 96 15.19 -19.36 -14.01
C ALA A 96 13.99 -18.84 -13.19
N GLY A 97 12.79 -19.39 -13.39
CA GLY A 97 11.61 -19.10 -12.56
C GLY A 97 11.79 -19.41 -11.07
N VAL A 98 12.44 -20.53 -10.74
CA VAL A 98 12.75 -20.88 -9.34
C VAL A 98 13.77 -19.90 -8.74
N VAL A 99 14.79 -19.51 -9.49
CA VAL A 99 15.79 -18.54 -9.04
C VAL A 99 15.15 -17.17 -8.81
N ALA A 100 14.36 -16.68 -9.77
CA ALA A 100 13.65 -15.40 -9.66
C ALA A 100 12.70 -15.38 -8.45
N LEU A 101 11.97 -16.47 -8.19
CA LEU A 101 11.11 -16.53 -7.00
C LEU A 101 11.93 -16.48 -5.70
N ARG A 102 13.04 -17.21 -5.62
CA ARG A 102 13.91 -17.18 -4.43
C ARG A 102 14.46 -15.79 -4.18
N GLU A 103 14.93 -15.12 -5.22
CA GLU A 103 15.42 -13.75 -5.12
C GLU A 103 14.34 -12.80 -4.58
N LEU A 104 13.11 -12.88 -5.12
CA LEU A 104 11.99 -12.07 -4.65
C LEU A 104 11.63 -12.35 -3.17
N LEU A 105 11.67 -13.62 -2.75
CA LEU A 105 11.38 -14.02 -1.37
C LEU A 105 12.48 -13.57 -0.40
N GLU A 106 13.75 -13.79 -0.74
CA GLU A 106 14.90 -13.57 0.14
C GLU A 106 15.29 -12.09 0.24
N GLN A 107 15.23 -11.34 -0.86
CA GLN A 107 15.73 -9.95 -0.91
C GLN A 107 14.66 -8.89 -0.69
N HIS A 108 13.40 -9.21 -1.00
CA HIS A 108 12.35 -8.19 -1.11
C HIS A 108 11.11 -8.46 -0.26
N ALA A 109 11.10 -9.56 0.50
CA ALA A 109 10.01 -9.93 1.42
C ALA A 109 8.61 -9.77 0.79
N ILE A 110 8.44 -10.29 -0.44
CA ILE A 110 7.17 -10.23 -1.15
C ILE A 110 6.07 -11.01 -0.40
N VAL A 111 4.84 -10.52 -0.45
CA VAL A 111 3.69 -11.21 0.18
C VAL A 111 2.98 -12.17 -0.78
N ALA A 112 3.14 -11.94 -2.08
CA ALA A 112 2.53 -12.74 -3.14
C ALA A 112 3.38 -12.64 -4.41
N VAL A 113 3.29 -13.66 -5.27
CA VAL A 113 3.89 -13.68 -6.61
C VAL A 113 2.83 -14.05 -7.64
N PHE A 114 2.82 -13.33 -8.76
CA PHE A 114 2.00 -13.63 -9.93
C PHE A 114 2.85 -14.18 -11.06
N GLY A 115 2.28 -15.15 -11.77
CA GLY A 115 2.82 -15.64 -13.03
C GLY A 115 2.37 -14.80 -14.20
N GLY A 116 3.25 -14.65 -15.18
CA GLY A 116 2.88 -14.22 -16.51
C GLY A 116 2.26 -15.36 -17.31
N ILE A 117 2.97 -15.79 -18.35
CA ILE A 117 2.40 -16.63 -19.42
C ILE A 117 2.65 -18.13 -19.20
N PHE A 118 3.80 -18.50 -18.63
CA PHE A 118 4.26 -19.88 -18.62
C PHE A 118 3.95 -20.57 -17.30
N SER A 119 2.89 -21.37 -17.26
CA SER A 119 2.50 -22.17 -16.09
C SER A 119 3.64 -23.04 -15.51
N PRO A 120 4.51 -23.69 -16.33
CA PRO A 120 5.63 -24.47 -15.78
C PRO A 120 6.62 -23.63 -14.98
N VAL A 121 6.83 -22.37 -15.36
CA VAL A 121 7.73 -21.44 -14.68
C VAL A 121 7.22 -21.11 -13.28
N MET A 122 5.89 -21.03 -13.08
CA MET A 122 5.29 -20.79 -11.76
C MET A 122 5.06 -22.05 -10.93
N LEU A 123 4.85 -23.20 -11.55
CA LEU A 123 4.62 -24.46 -10.83
C LEU A 123 5.93 -25.08 -10.31
N ALA A 124 7.04 -24.94 -11.03
CA ALA A 124 8.33 -25.51 -10.62
C ALA A 124 8.79 -25.07 -9.21
N PRO A 125 8.67 -23.79 -8.81
CA PRO A 125 9.00 -23.36 -7.45
C PRO A 125 8.05 -23.98 -6.40
N GLN A 126 6.75 -24.06 -6.67
CA GLN A 126 5.76 -24.61 -5.72
C GLN A 126 6.03 -26.08 -5.41
N LEU A 127 6.42 -26.86 -6.41
CA LEU A 127 6.78 -28.26 -6.25
C LEU A 127 8.08 -28.45 -5.44
N ARG A 128 8.99 -27.48 -5.46
CA ARG A 128 10.24 -27.52 -4.68
C ARG A 128 10.09 -27.08 -3.22
N LEU A 129 9.13 -26.21 -2.92
CA LEU A 129 8.85 -25.76 -1.55
C LEU A 129 7.99 -26.75 -0.74
N ARG A 130 7.43 -27.78 -1.39
CA ARG A 130 6.59 -28.80 -0.76
C ARG A 130 7.35 -30.01 -0.19
N LYS A 131 8.68 -29.98 -0.17
CA LYS A 131 9.54 -30.97 0.50
C LYS A 131 10.01 -30.44 1.84
#